data_AF-A0A2E3A678-F1
#
_entry.id   AF-A0A2E3A678-F1
#
_cell.length_a   1.000
_cell.length_b   1.000
_cell.length_c   1.000
_cell.angle_alpha   90.00
_cell.angle_beta   90.00
_cell.angle_gamma   90.00
#
_symmetry.space_group_name_H-M   'P 1'
#
loop_
_entity.id
_entity.type
_entity.pdbx_description
1 polymer ?
#
loop_
_entity_poly.entity_id
_entity_poly.type
_entity_poly.pdbx_seq_one_letter_code
_entity_poly.pdbx_strand_id
1 'polypeptide(L)'
;MKKLFGASPAFLRCALLLGLCSLPFYSDAGENGAAQAISDSGMTVLRSEAVRNWKKGRAADALGKLEVMAEEQPEEAQHRLAIGLCLRQQKRYSEALESYQDAKVLGGPAGLIALLEAEVHGLRNEREQVFASLRRAAQGGRNIIKDVQELPALAPYGSDTGFVQLALELESFELPRLSGRDPFSEPFPLSTPEEPKEIRKAPADEAPEGGISQAEAVSRLRGLSAKVFEALSNGDESGALAAWVKIEKSGIEEIAFSLPRHRKEYRDIQSRLAAQGSRLKPVRLKYHYREAVAGLAGMQASFDSGDYREAEELSLAVFADTGKLKALSAEYAPVASELRRRTAELVRRTAIRVEFEGKKPSVKGILVGGGRGLAVVDGKPLRPGDSISEFLLLEVASDRVKFEYKGEAIPVYLTGGRDNN
;
A
#
# COMPACT_ATOMS: atom_id res chain seq x y z
N MET A 1 48.33 1.76 -12.82
CA MET A 1 47.18 2.54 -13.34
C MET A 1 45.95 2.16 -12.51
N LYS A 2 45.65 2.94 -11.47
CA LYS A 2 44.57 3.94 -11.37
C LYS A 2 43.15 3.36 -11.18
N LYS A 3 42.71 3.47 -9.91
CA LYS A 3 41.37 3.76 -9.38
C LYS A 3 40.33 2.64 -9.32
N LEU A 4 40.36 1.89 -8.20
CA LEU A 4 39.15 1.32 -7.60
C LEU A 4 38.49 2.39 -6.73
N PHE A 5 37.21 2.65 -7.03
CA PHE A 5 36.34 3.59 -6.32
C PHE A 5 36.12 3.11 -4.87
N GLY A 6 36.80 3.76 -3.91
CA GLY A 6 36.39 3.74 -2.52
C GLY A 6 35.19 4.67 -2.35
N ALA A 7 34.00 4.10 -2.17
CA ALA A 7 32.85 4.86 -1.69
C ALA A 7 33.14 5.31 -0.26
N SER A 8 33.31 6.62 -0.07
CA SER A 8 33.56 7.22 1.24
C SER A 8 32.37 7.01 2.18
N PRO A 9 32.58 6.74 3.49
CA PRO A 9 31.52 6.64 4.51
C PRO A 9 30.68 7.92 4.67
N ALA A 10 31.04 9.02 4.00
CA ALA A 10 30.23 10.22 3.89
C ALA A 10 28.95 10.02 3.04
N PHE A 11 28.92 9.04 2.13
CA PHE A 11 27.82 8.87 1.17
C PHE A 11 26.56 8.28 1.84
N LEU A 12 26.73 7.29 2.72
CA LEU A 12 25.64 6.69 3.52
C LEU A 12 25.08 7.68 4.57
N ARG A 13 25.95 8.50 5.18
CA ARG A 13 25.55 9.58 6.10
C ARG A 13 24.75 10.70 5.41
N CYS A 14 24.97 10.91 4.11
CA CYS A 14 24.19 11.86 3.32
C CYS A 14 22.85 11.28 2.87
N ALA A 15 22.78 9.98 2.55
CA ALA A 15 21.58 9.34 2.03
C ALA A 15 20.46 9.22 3.08
N LEU A 16 20.79 8.95 4.35
CA LEU A 16 19.78 8.82 5.42
C LEU A 16 19.09 10.16 5.73
N LEU A 17 19.83 11.24 5.91
CA LEU A 17 19.23 12.57 6.15
C LEU A 17 18.54 13.15 4.92
N LEU A 18 19.04 12.86 3.71
CA LEU A 18 18.33 13.22 2.48
C LEU A 18 17.03 12.41 2.33
N GLY A 19 17.02 11.11 2.64
CA GLY A 19 15.83 10.26 2.61
C GLY A 19 14.78 10.70 3.63
N LEU A 20 15.21 10.98 4.87
CA LEU A 20 14.32 11.41 5.95
C LEU A 20 13.79 12.83 5.78
N CYS A 21 14.58 13.77 5.25
CA CYS A 21 14.11 15.14 4.98
C CYS A 21 13.44 15.32 3.60
N SER A 22 13.37 14.28 2.77
CA SER A 22 12.72 14.29 1.45
C SER A 22 11.38 13.57 1.41
N LEU A 23 10.91 13.02 2.54
CA LEU A 23 9.54 12.55 2.65
C LEU A 23 8.60 13.78 2.73
N PRO A 24 7.50 13.80 1.98
CA PRO A 24 6.49 14.85 2.09
C PRO A 24 5.88 14.79 3.50
N PHE A 25 5.87 15.93 4.17
CA PHE A 25 5.15 16.13 5.42
C PHE A 25 3.66 16.00 5.09
N TYR A 26 3.03 14.92 5.55
CA TYR A 26 1.58 14.85 5.69
C TYR A 26 1.31 14.90 7.19
N SER A 27 1.17 16.10 7.75
CA SER A 27 0.32 16.25 8.93
C SER A 27 -1.10 16.44 8.40
N ASP A 28 -1.95 15.46 8.67
CA ASP A 28 -3.40 15.61 8.54
C ASP A 28 -3.87 16.46 9.73
N ALA A 29 -3.67 17.78 9.64
CA ALA A 29 -4.21 18.75 10.56
C ALA A 29 -4.96 19.80 9.76
N GLY A 30 -6.28 19.66 9.75
CA GLY A 30 -7.19 20.64 9.17
C GLY A 30 -7.05 22.01 9.81
N GLU A 31 -7.34 23.03 8.99
CA GLU A 31 -7.65 24.40 9.37
C GLU A 31 -6.48 25.25 9.94
N ASN A 32 -5.79 26.00 9.06
CA ASN A 32 -5.24 27.37 9.31
C ASN A 32 -4.50 27.95 8.07
N GLY A 33 -5.13 27.97 6.91
CA GLY A 33 -4.48 28.16 5.59
C GLY A 33 -3.77 29.50 5.29
N ALA A 34 -3.78 30.51 6.16
CA ALA A 34 -3.12 31.80 5.90
C ALA A 34 -1.87 32.05 6.79
N ALA A 35 -1.86 31.57 8.03
CA ALA A 35 -0.69 31.61 8.91
C ALA A 35 0.28 30.46 8.58
N GLN A 36 -0.25 29.28 8.21
CA GLN A 36 0.53 28.10 7.83
C GLN A 36 1.40 28.34 6.58
N ALA A 37 0.91 29.11 5.60
CA ALA A 37 1.64 29.35 4.36
C ALA A 37 2.91 30.20 4.57
N ILE A 38 2.89 31.12 5.55
CA ILE A 38 4.06 31.93 5.92
C ILE A 38 5.03 31.10 6.76
N SER A 39 4.54 30.28 7.71
CA SER A 39 5.37 29.34 8.48
C SER A 39 5.99 28.26 7.59
N ASP A 40 5.29 27.78 6.56
CA ASP A 40 5.80 26.78 5.60
C ASP A 40 6.95 27.35 4.77
N SER A 41 6.91 28.64 4.43
CA SER A 41 8.03 29.31 3.75
C SER A 41 9.26 29.45 4.66
N GLY A 42 9.07 29.69 5.96
CA GLY A 42 10.15 29.72 6.95
C GLY A 42 10.74 28.34 7.22
N MET A 43 9.88 27.33 7.41
CA MET A 43 10.27 25.94 7.68
C MET A 43 10.99 25.29 6.50
N THR A 44 10.58 25.60 5.27
CA THR A 44 11.31 25.14 4.07
C THR A 44 12.70 25.76 3.96
N VAL A 45 12.85 27.04 4.32
CA VAL A 45 14.17 27.71 4.39
C VAL A 45 15.04 27.09 5.48
N LEU A 46 14.52 26.93 6.71
CA LEU A 46 15.22 26.28 7.83
C LEU A 46 15.68 24.87 7.47
N ARG A 47 14.80 24.07 6.84
CA ARG A 47 15.14 22.74 6.33
C ARG A 47 16.26 22.79 5.30
N SER A 48 16.19 23.70 4.34
CA SER A 48 17.22 23.86 3.31
C SER A 48 18.58 24.24 3.90
N GLU A 49 18.58 25.05 4.97
CA GLU A 49 19.77 25.46 5.70
C GLU A 49 20.35 24.32 6.53
N ALA A 50 19.51 23.58 7.26
CA ALA A 50 19.91 22.41 8.04
C ALA A 50 20.58 21.35 7.14
N VAL A 51 19.96 21.02 6.00
CA VAL A 51 20.53 20.07 5.02
C VAL A 51 21.84 20.59 4.43
N ARG A 52 21.93 21.88 4.13
CA ARG A 52 23.16 22.51 3.60
C ARG A 52 24.28 22.49 4.63
N ASN A 53 23.98 22.75 5.90
CA ASN A 53 24.94 22.72 6.99
C ASN A 53 25.43 21.30 7.26
N TRP A 54 24.52 20.32 7.27
CA TRP A 54 24.86 18.90 7.36
C TRP A 54 25.81 18.44 6.24
N LYS A 55 25.49 18.77 4.98
CA LYS A 55 26.34 18.43 3.82
C LYS A 55 27.75 19.03 3.92
N LYS A 56 27.87 20.20 4.56
CA LYS A 56 29.16 20.87 4.82
C LYS A 56 29.90 20.33 6.05
N GLY A 57 29.36 19.30 6.73
CA GLY A 57 29.91 18.75 7.97
C GLY A 57 29.72 19.64 9.20
N ARG A 58 28.93 20.72 9.09
CA ARG A 58 28.64 21.66 10.18
C ARG A 58 27.46 21.15 11.01
N ALA A 59 27.70 20.10 11.78
CA ALA A 59 26.65 19.41 12.54
C ALA A 59 26.03 20.29 13.65
N ALA A 60 26.81 21.19 14.27
CA ALA A 60 26.30 22.12 15.28
C ALA A 60 25.33 23.16 14.67
N ASP A 61 25.70 23.76 13.53
CA ASP A 61 24.84 24.72 12.81
C ASP A 61 23.57 24.06 12.25
N ALA A 62 23.64 22.75 11.91
CA ALA A 62 22.47 21.99 11.49
C ALA A 62 21.56 21.66 12.67
N LEU A 63 22.14 21.29 13.81
CA LEU A 63 21.43 21.00 15.05
C LEU A 63 20.60 22.19 15.52
N GLY A 64 21.19 23.39 15.62
CA GLY A 64 20.46 24.58 16.08
C GLY A 64 19.29 24.97 15.17
N LYS A 65 19.35 24.64 13.87
CA LYS A 65 18.24 24.85 12.93
C LYS A 65 17.13 23.81 13.10
N LEU A 66 17.50 22.56 13.38
CA LEU A 66 16.55 21.48 13.64
C LEU A 66 15.86 21.62 15.01
N GLU A 67 16.55 22.17 16.01
CA GLU A 67 15.97 22.49 17.33
C GLU A 67 14.85 23.53 17.18
N VAL A 68 15.09 24.62 16.45
CA VAL A 68 14.04 25.60 16.13
C VAL A 68 12.87 24.93 15.39
N MET A 69 13.14 24.03 14.45
CA MET A 69 12.08 23.28 13.76
C MET A 69 11.28 22.34 14.69
N ALA A 70 11.93 21.76 15.70
CA ALA A 70 11.30 20.91 16.69
C ALA A 70 10.52 21.70 17.76
N GLU A 71 10.90 22.95 18.03
CA GLU A 71 10.14 23.88 18.86
C GLU A 71 8.85 24.31 18.17
N GLU A 72 8.92 24.63 16.87
CA GLU A 72 7.77 25.03 16.05
C GLU A 72 6.83 23.86 15.74
N GLN A 73 7.36 22.64 15.57
CA GLN A 73 6.60 21.42 15.28
C GLN A 73 7.03 20.27 16.20
N PRO A 74 6.53 20.24 17.45
CA PRO A 74 6.97 19.29 18.48
C PRO A 74 6.51 17.85 18.22
N GLU A 75 5.39 17.67 17.53
CA GLU A 75 4.80 16.35 17.24
C GLU A 75 5.48 15.62 16.07
N GLU A 76 6.42 16.26 15.37
CA GLU A 76 7.05 15.67 14.19
C GLU A 76 8.26 14.80 14.56
N ALA A 77 8.07 13.47 14.47
CA ALA A 77 9.10 12.48 14.75
C ALA A 77 10.37 12.65 13.89
N GLN A 78 10.24 13.15 12.65
CA GLN A 78 11.36 13.32 11.72
C GLN A 78 12.37 14.36 12.22
N HIS A 79 11.91 15.43 12.88
CA HIS A 79 12.80 16.46 13.43
C HIS A 79 13.64 15.89 14.57
N ARG A 80 13.01 15.15 15.49
CA ARG A 80 13.70 14.45 16.58
C ARG A 80 14.72 13.45 16.04
N LEU A 81 14.35 12.67 15.02
CA LEU A 81 15.28 11.72 14.41
C LEU A 81 16.49 12.41 13.74
N ALA A 82 16.28 13.55 13.07
CA ALA A 82 17.35 14.36 12.48
C ALA A 82 18.27 14.99 13.55
N ILE A 83 17.71 15.42 14.69
CA ILE A 83 18.47 15.90 15.85
C ILE A 83 19.37 14.79 16.39
N GLY A 84 18.84 13.58 16.60
CA GLY A 84 19.62 12.43 17.05
C GLY A 84 20.82 12.10 16.14
N LEU A 85 20.65 12.19 14.83
CA LEU A 85 21.74 12.03 13.85
C LEU A 85 22.81 13.14 13.98
N CYS A 86 22.40 14.38 14.23
CA CYS A 86 23.31 15.50 14.45
C CYS A 86 24.10 15.36 15.75
N LEU A 87 23.46 14.93 16.83
CA LEU A 87 24.08 14.68 18.13
C LEU A 87 25.08 13.52 18.06
N ARG A 88 24.72 12.43 17.37
CA ARG A 88 25.62 11.30 17.11
C ARG A 88 26.89 11.72 16.38
N GLN A 89 26.78 12.57 15.35
CA GLN A 89 27.94 13.09 14.61
C GLN A 89 28.87 13.94 15.50
N GLN A 90 28.31 14.61 16.51
CA GLN A 90 29.04 15.36 17.52
C GLN A 90 29.55 14.49 18.68
N LYS A 91 29.38 13.16 18.62
CA LYS A 91 29.70 12.19 19.67
C LYS A 91 28.92 12.37 20.99
N ARG A 92 27.80 13.09 20.95
CA ARG A 92 26.85 13.26 22.08
C ARG A 92 25.88 12.08 22.09
N TYR A 93 26.38 10.90 22.46
CA TYR A 93 25.66 9.64 22.26
C TYR A 93 24.46 9.43 23.20
N SER A 94 24.52 9.90 24.45
CA SER A 94 23.39 9.82 25.39
C SER A 94 22.20 10.61 24.88
N GLU A 95 22.43 11.87 24.52
CA GLU A 95 21.39 12.77 23.99
C GLU A 95 20.86 12.29 22.64
N ALA A 96 21.70 11.65 21.82
CA ALA A 96 21.24 11.03 20.58
C ALA A 96 20.24 9.88 20.84
N LEU A 97 20.48 9.05 21.87
CA LEU A 97 19.58 7.97 22.25
C LEU A 97 18.26 8.50 22.82
N GLU A 98 18.30 9.55 23.64
CA GLU A 98 17.08 10.23 24.14
C GLU A 98 16.26 10.78 22.97
N SER A 99 16.91 11.44 22.02
CA SER A 99 16.26 11.98 20.82
C SER A 99 15.63 10.90 19.93
N TYR A 100 16.24 9.72 19.85
CA TYR A 100 15.65 8.55 19.16
C TYR A 100 14.47 7.96 19.91
N GLN A 101 14.49 7.96 21.25
CA GLN A 101 13.35 7.55 22.06
C GLN A 101 12.17 8.50 21.90
N ASP A 102 12.41 9.82 21.91
CA ASP A 102 11.40 10.83 21.59
C ASP A 102 10.77 10.57 20.22
N ALA A 103 11.61 10.38 19.19
CA ALA A 103 11.13 10.08 17.83
C ALA A 103 10.29 8.79 17.78
N LYS A 104 10.60 7.80 18.62
CA LYS A 104 9.84 6.55 18.71
C LYS A 104 8.47 6.76 19.35
N VAL A 105 8.39 7.58 20.42
CA VAL A 105 7.12 7.93 21.07
C VAL A 105 6.20 8.68 20.11
N LEU A 106 6.78 9.56 19.28
CA LEU A 106 6.08 10.32 18.24
C LEU A 106 5.71 9.50 16.99
N GLY A 107 5.89 8.18 16.98
CA GLY A 107 5.49 7.30 15.88
C GLY A 107 6.48 7.20 14.71
N GLY A 108 7.75 7.55 14.92
CA GLY A 108 8.81 7.38 13.94
C GLY A 108 9.07 5.90 13.56
N PRO A 109 9.78 5.64 12.46
CA PRO A 109 10.00 4.30 11.93
C PRO A 109 10.81 3.41 12.89
N ALA A 110 10.12 2.57 13.66
CA ALA A 110 10.70 1.80 14.77
C ALA A 110 11.90 0.92 14.36
N GLY A 111 11.86 0.29 13.18
CA GLY A 111 12.97 -0.52 12.68
C GLY A 111 14.22 0.32 12.36
N LEU A 112 14.06 1.52 11.79
CA LEU A 112 15.17 2.43 11.51
C LEU A 112 15.72 3.02 12.80
N ILE A 113 14.86 3.43 13.73
CA ILE A 113 15.26 3.95 15.04
C ILE A 113 16.08 2.90 15.80
N ALA A 114 15.61 1.65 15.85
CA ALA A 114 16.34 0.56 16.50
C ALA A 114 17.71 0.27 15.85
N LEU A 115 17.84 0.43 14.53
CA LEU A 115 19.15 0.34 13.87
C LEU A 115 20.09 1.49 14.27
N LEU A 116 19.57 2.72 14.34
CA LEU A 116 20.36 3.88 14.76
C LEU A 116 20.80 3.77 16.23
N GLU A 117 19.94 3.23 17.11
CA GLU A 117 20.30 2.85 18.48
C GLU A 117 21.42 1.80 18.49
N ALA A 118 21.30 0.73 17.68
CA ALA A 118 22.32 -0.30 17.57
C ALA A 118 23.68 0.29 17.15
N GLU A 119 23.70 1.21 16.18
CA GLU A 119 24.92 1.89 15.75
C GLU A 119 25.55 2.71 16.89
N VAL A 120 24.74 3.43 17.69
CA VAL A 120 25.23 4.21 18.83
C VAL A 120 25.78 3.29 19.94
N HIS A 121 25.09 2.19 20.25
CA HIS A 121 25.59 1.19 21.20
C HIS A 121 26.88 0.52 20.70
N GLY A 122 27.02 0.31 19.40
CA GLY A 122 28.25 -0.19 18.79
C GLY A 122 29.41 0.80 18.95
N LEU A 123 29.16 2.11 18.76
CA LEU A 123 30.14 3.16 19.02
C LEU A 123 30.54 3.27 20.51
N ARG A 124 29.67 2.82 21.42
CA ARG A 124 29.93 2.74 22.88
C ARG A 124 30.50 1.39 23.33
N ASN A 125 30.68 0.43 22.41
CA ASN A 125 31.08 -0.96 22.68
C ASN A 125 30.12 -1.73 23.61
N GLU A 126 28.82 -1.42 23.60
CA GLU A 126 27.80 -2.04 24.44
C GLU A 126 27.18 -3.27 23.76
N ARG A 127 27.95 -4.36 23.71
CA ARG A 127 27.64 -5.59 22.95
C ARG A 127 26.21 -6.11 23.12
N GLU A 128 25.73 -6.25 24.37
CA GLU A 128 24.38 -6.77 24.63
C GLU A 128 23.28 -5.87 24.07
N GLN A 129 23.46 -4.56 24.19
CA GLN A 129 22.50 -3.55 23.74
C GLN A 129 22.50 -3.43 22.21
N VAL A 130 23.64 -3.67 21.55
CA VAL A 130 23.73 -3.78 20.09
C VAL A 130 22.82 -4.91 19.59
N PHE A 131 22.95 -6.13 20.13
CA PHE A 131 22.14 -7.26 19.68
C PHE A 131 20.66 -7.11 20.02
N ALA A 132 20.33 -6.57 21.21
CA ALA A 132 18.95 -6.26 21.56
C ALA A 132 18.31 -5.26 20.58
N SER A 133 19.09 -4.27 20.14
CA SER A 133 18.63 -3.25 19.19
C SER A 133 18.56 -3.77 17.75
N LEU A 134 19.50 -4.61 17.33
CA LEU A 134 19.44 -5.32 16.04
C LEU A 134 18.23 -6.26 15.95
N ARG A 135 17.92 -7.00 17.02
CA ARG A 135 16.71 -7.84 17.08
C ARG A 135 15.44 -6.99 16.90
N ARG A 136 15.36 -5.84 17.59
CA ARG A 136 14.25 -4.88 17.43
C ARG A 136 14.19 -4.30 16.01
N ALA A 137 15.34 -4.04 15.37
CA ALA A 137 15.40 -3.57 14.00
C ALA A 137 14.86 -4.61 13.00
N ALA A 138 15.23 -5.89 13.18
CA ALA A 138 14.71 -7.00 12.39
C ALA A 138 13.20 -7.21 12.56
N GLN A 139 12.70 -7.15 13.80
CA GLN A 139 11.25 -7.19 14.07
C GLN A 139 10.51 -6.01 13.41
N GLY A 140 11.18 -4.86 13.25
CA GLY A 140 10.69 -3.71 12.50
C GLY A 140 10.81 -3.83 10.98
N GLY A 141 11.11 -5.02 10.43
CA GLY A 141 11.17 -5.31 9.00
C GLY A 141 12.49 -4.95 8.31
N ARG A 142 13.57 -4.68 9.06
CA ARG A 142 14.88 -4.37 8.46
C ARG A 142 15.70 -5.63 8.16
N ASN A 143 16.42 -5.59 7.04
CA ASN A 143 17.43 -6.59 6.71
C ASN A 143 18.73 -6.29 7.47
N ILE A 144 18.83 -6.81 8.70
CA ILE A 144 19.97 -6.58 9.58
C ILE A 144 21.28 -7.16 9.06
N ILE A 145 21.25 -8.19 8.21
CA ILE A 145 22.44 -8.80 7.60
C ILE A 145 23.13 -7.78 6.70
N LYS A 146 22.35 -7.13 5.84
CA LYS A 146 22.84 -6.05 4.98
C LYS A 146 23.29 -4.84 5.81
N ASP A 147 22.50 -4.44 6.81
CA ASP A 147 22.79 -3.24 7.61
C ASP A 147 24.11 -3.37 8.40
N VAL A 148 24.41 -4.55 8.96
CA VAL A 148 25.66 -4.82 9.70
C VAL A 148 26.89 -4.84 8.78
N GLN A 149 26.73 -5.25 7.52
CA GLN A 149 27.81 -5.22 6.53
C GLN A 149 28.11 -3.79 6.04
N GLU A 150 27.08 -2.95 5.90
CA GLU A 150 27.21 -1.60 5.36
C GLU A 150 27.64 -0.55 6.39
N LEU A 151 27.34 -0.76 7.68
CA LEU A 151 27.62 0.21 8.74
C LEU A 151 28.95 -0.09 9.47
N PRO A 152 29.95 0.82 9.41
CA PRO A 152 31.27 0.58 9.99
C PRO A 152 31.28 0.31 11.50
N ALA A 153 30.37 0.94 12.25
CA ALA A 153 30.26 0.75 13.70
C ALA A 153 29.70 -0.63 14.07
N LEU A 154 29.02 -1.30 13.14
CA LEU A 154 28.40 -2.60 13.35
C LEU A 154 29.20 -3.75 12.73
N ALA A 155 30.08 -3.47 11.77
CA ALA A 155 30.91 -4.45 11.09
C ALA A 155 31.64 -5.46 12.02
N PRO A 156 32.19 -5.06 13.19
CA PRO A 156 32.83 -6.03 14.11
C PRO A 156 31.88 -7.08 14.67
N TYR A 157 30.58 -6.76 14.76
CA TYR A 157 29.56 -7.65 15.28
C TYR A 157 29.05 -8.65 14.23
N GLY A 158 29.32 -8.43 12.93
CA GLY A 158 28.88 -9.34 11.86
C GLY A 158 29.51 -10.73 11.92
N SER A 159 30.73 -10.84 12.47
CA SER A 159 31.43 -12.11 12.71
C SER A 159 31.22 -12.67 14.12
N ASP A 160 30.45 -11.98 14.97
CA ASP A 160 30.18 -12.43 16.34
C ASP A 160 29.21 -13.61 16.32
N THR A 161 29.46 -14.62 17.16
CA THR A 161 28.59 -15.79 17.30
C THR A 161 27.17 -15.40 17.69
N GLY A 162 26.99 -14.32 18.46
CA GLY A 162 25.68 -13.79 18.83
C GLY A 162 24.89 -13.23 17.63
N PHE A 163 25.57 -12.63 16.65
CA PHE A 163 24.93 -12.17 15.43
C PHE A 163 24.53 -13.32 14.52
N VAL A 164 25.39 -14.33 14.38
CA VAL A 164 25.11 -15.53 13.58
C VAL A 164 23.89 -16.27 14.14
N GLN A 165 23.79 -16.41 15.47
CA GLN A 165 22.60 -16.98 16.11
C GLN A 165 21.36 -16.15 15.85
N LEU A 166 21.43 -14.82 15.98
CA LEU A 166 20.30 -13.93 15.69
C LEU A 166 19.86 -13.99 14.22
N ALA A 167 20.79 -14.05 13.27
CA ALA A 167 20.50 -14.17 11.85
C ALA A 167 19.82 -15.50 11.53
N LEU A 168 20.33 -16.62 12.10
CA LEU A 168 19.72 -17.95 11.95
C LEU A 168 18.33 -18.03 12.60
N GLU A 169 18.15 -17.41 13.77
CA GLU A 169 16.83 -17.30 14.41
C GLU A 169 15.85 -16.62 13.45
N LEU A 170 16.23 -15.50 12.84
CA LEU A 170 15.37 -14.75 11.93
C LEU A 170 15.10 -15.47 10.60
N GLU A 171 16.08 -16.21 10.06
CA GLU A 171 15.88 -17.08 8.88
C GLU A 171 14.93 -18.25 9.19
N SER A 172 14.95 -18.78 10.43
CA SER A 172 14.05 -19.86 10.84
C SER A 172 12.56 -19.45 10.93
N PHE A 173 12.26 -18.15 10.88
CA PHE A 173 10.90 -17.60 10.86
C PHE A 173 10.34 -17.38 9.44
N GLU A 174 11.06 -17.74 8.37
CA GLU A 174 10.51 -17.77 7.00
C GLU A 174 9.68 -19.06 6.76
N LEU A 175 8.41 -19.02 7.19
CA LEU A 175 7.21 -19.79 6.79
C LEU A 175 7.19 -21.35 6.77
N PRO A 176 6.06 -21.98 7.17
CA PRO A 176 5.82 -23.41 6.98
C PRO A 176 5.84 -23.77 5.49
N ARG A 177 6.55 -24.85 5.16
CA ARG A 177 6.71 -25.39 3.81
C ARG A 177 5.37 -25.50 3.10
N LEU A 178 5.10 -24.60 2.15
CA LEU A 178 4.15 -24.88 1.08
C LEU A 178 4.69 -26.10 0.33
N SER A 179 3.92 -27.18 0.30
CA SER A 179 4.15 -28.34 -0.56
C SER A 179 3.90 -27.94 -2.01
N GLY A 180 4.79 -27.12 -2.56
CA GLY A 180 4.80 -26.61 -3.92
C GLY A 180 6.24 -26.47 -4.36
N ARG A 181 6.56 -27.13 -5.47
CA ARG A 181 7.86 -27.29 -6.15
C ARG A 181 8.89 -26.18 -5.89
N ASP A 182 10.11 -26.58 -5.57
CA ASP A 182 11.25 -25.69 -5.32
C ASP A 182 11.82 -25.13 -6.66
N PRO A 183 11.71 -23.82 -6.91
CA PRO A 183 12.17 -23.20 -8.15
C PRO A 183 13.70 -23.05 -8.25
N PHE A 184 14.46 -23.35 -7.20
CA PHE A 184 15.93 -23.32 -7.22
C PHE A 184 16.57 -24.69 -7.43
N SER A 185 15.89 -25.76 -7.01
CA SER A 185 16.37 -27.13 -7.20
C SER A 185 15.89 -27.76 -8.52
N GLU A 186 14.76 -27.31 -9.09
CA GLU A 186 14.26 -27.77 -10.40
C GLU A 186 13.97 -26.58 -11.34
N PRO A 187 15.02 -25.94 -11.92
CA PRO A 187 14.86 -24.68 -12.64
C PRO A 187 14.25 -24.82 -14.05
N PHE A 188 14.03 -26.04 -14.57
CA PHE A 188 13.42 -26.27 -15.88
C PHE A 188 12.42 -27.43 -15.84
N PRO A 189 11.25 -27.33 -16.49
CA PRO A 189 10.43 -28.51 -16.74
C PRO A 189 11.19 -29.45 -17.68
N LEU A 190 11.35 -30.72 -17.30
CA LEU A 190 11.80 -31.76 -18.21
C LEU A 190 10.84 -31.79 -19.40
N SER A 191 11.22 -31.12 -20.47
CA SER A 191 10.57 -31.24 -21.77
C SER A 191 10.92 -32.63 -22.27
N THR A 192 9.95 -33.53 -22.29
CA THR A 192 10.05 -34.71 -23.14
C THR A 192 10.30 -34.22 -24.58
N PRO A 193 11.18 -34.88 -25.34
CA PRO A 193 11.57 -34.40 -26.66
C PRO A 193 10.39 -34.56 -27.62
N GLU A 194 9.70 -33.47 -27.94
CA GLU A 194 8.95 -33.38 -29.19
C GLU A 194 9.83 -32.68 -30.22
N GLU A 195 9.94 -33.34 -31.37
CA GLU A 195 10.81 -33.02 -32.50
C GLU A 195 10.68 -31.57 -33.01
N PRO A 196 11.75 -31.01 -33.61
CA PRO A 196 11.77 -29.63 -34.07
C PRO A 196 10.78 -29.43 -35.22
N LYS A 197 9.63 -28.81 -34.92
CA LYS A 197 8.73 -28.30 -35.96
C LYS A 197 9.21 -26.94 -36.43
N GLU A 198 9.51 -26.90 -37.71
CA GLU A 198 9.94 -25.78 -38.52
C GLU A 198 9.18 -24.48 -38.22
N ILE A 199 9.93 -23.38 -38.20
CA ILE A 199 9.43 -22.01 -38.07
C ILE A 199 8.45 -21.73 -39.22
N ARG A 200 7.15 -21.86 -38.94
CA ARG A 200 6.10 -21.33 -39.80
C ARG A 200 5.96 -19.83 -39.50
N LYS A 201 6.31 -19.00 -40.49
CA LYS A 201 5.84 -17.62 -40.57
C LYS A 201 4.33 -17.61 -40.75
N ALA A 202 3.59 -17.06 -39.78
CA ALA A 202 2.27 -16.43 -39.92
C ALA A 202 1.82 -15.86 -38.54
N PRO A 203 0.87 -14.92 -38.48
CA PRO A 203 0.71 -13.67 -39.23
C PRO A 203 0.99 -12.46 -38.30
N ALA A 204 1.12 -11.27 -38.89
CA ALA A 204 1.12 -10.03 -38.13
C ALA A 204 -0.28 -9.79 -37.59
N ASP A 205 -0.50 -10.05 -36.30
CA ASP A 205 -1.37 -9.33 -35.39
C ASP A 205 -1.36 -10.10 -34.06
N GLU A 206 -1.29 -9.37 -32.95
CA GLU A 206 -1.20 -9.86 -31.56
C GLU A 206 0.22 -10.14 -31.03
N ALA A 207 0.94 -9.04 -30.75
CA ALA A 207 2.10 -9.06 -29.85
C ALA A 207 1.65 -8.97 -28.38
N PRO A 208 2.19 -9.80 -27.46
CA PRO A 208 2.08 -9.60 -26.02
C PRO A 208 3.04 -8.49 -25.56
N GLU A 209 2.54 -7.62 -24.66
CA GLU A 209 3.21 -6.40 -24.19
C GLU A 209 4.61 -6.66 -23.60
N GLY A 210 5.64 -6.35 -24.38
CA GLY A 210 7.01 -6.17 -23.89
C GLY A 210 7.13 -4.92 -23.03
N GLY A 211 7.95 -4.98 -21.98
CA GLY A 211 8.18 -3.86 -21.05
C GLY A 211 8.50 -2.55 -21.78
N ILE A 212 7.62 -1.56 -21.63
CA ILE A 212 7.73 -0.25 -22.26
C ILE A 212 9.02 0.43 -21.80
N SER A 213 9.85 0.86 -22.75
CA SER A 213 11.07 1.63 -22.45
C SER A 213 10.73 2.95 -21.75
N GLN A 214 11.56 3.43 -20.83
CA GLN A 214 11.35 4.72 -20.15
C GLN A 214 11.13 5.88 -21.13
N ALA A 215 11.81 5.86 -22.29
CA ALA A 215 11.65 6.86 -23.33
C ALA A 215 10.26 6.81 -23.99
N GLU A 216 9.72 5.59 -24.17
CA GLU A 216 8.41 5.36 -24.75
C GLU A 216 7.29 5.74 -23.76
N ALA A 217 7.48 5.49 -22.47
CA ALA A 217 6.58 5.93 -21.41
C ALA A 217 6.45 7.47 -21.37
N VAL A 218 7.57 8.21 -21.41
CA VAL A 218 7.53 9.68 -21.49
C VAL A 218 6.90 10.17 -22.79
N SER A 219 7.23 9.54 -23.93
CA SER A 219 6.66 9.90 -25.23
C SER A 219 5.13 9.71 -25.25
N ARG A 220 4.65 8.59 -24.70
CA ARG A 220 3.22 8.29 -24.55
C ARG A 220 2.53 9.32 -23.66
N LEU A 221 3.11 9.67 -22.51
CA LEU A 221 2.57 10.72 -21.63
C LEU A 221 2.55 12.09 -22.29
N ARG A 222 3.59 12.44 -23.06
CA ARG A 222 3.63 13.68 -23.85
C ARG A 222 2.50 13.70 -24.89
N GLY A 223 2.30 12.61 -25.62
CA GLY A 223 1.24 12.50 -26.61
C GLY A 223 -0.15 12.59 -26.00
N LEU A 224 -0.37 11.91 -24.86
CA LEU A 224 -1.65 11.95 -24.15
C LEU A 224 -1.95 13.33 -23.54
N SER A 225 -0.96 13.96 -22.91
CA SER A 225 -1.13 15.31 -22.36
C SER A 225 -1.40 16.34 -23.47
N ALA A 226 -0.75 16.23 -24.63
CA ALA A 226 -1.05 17.07 -25.79
C ALA A 226 -2.51 16.92 -26.24
N LYS A 227 -3.02 15.69 -26.33
CA LYS A 227 -4.44 15.42 -26.66
C LYS A 227 -5.40 16.00 -25.64
N VAL A 228 -5.06 15.92 -24.35
CA VAL A 228 -5.84 16.57 -23.28
C VAL A 228 -5.89 18.09 -23.50
N PHE A 229 -4.74 18.73 -23.76
CA PHE A 229 -4.69 20.18 -23.97
C PHE A 229 -5.44 20.64 -25.23
N GLU A 230 -5.33 19.88 -26.31
CA GLU A 230 -6.06 20.14 -27.56
C GLU A 230 -7.57 20.03 -27.36
N ALA A 231 -8.03 18.92 -26.75
CA ALA A 231 -9.45 18.70 -26.49
C ALA A 231 -10.04 19.76 -25.54
N LEU A 232 -9.31 20.15 -24.49
CA LEU A 232 -9.70 21.25 -23.60
C LEU A 232 -9.79 22.58 -24.35
N SER A 233 -8.87 22.85 -25.27
CA SER A 233 -8.87 24.09 -26.06
C SER A 233 -10.04 24.17 -27.04
N ASN A 234 -10.43 23.02 -27.60
CA ASN A 234 -11.56 22.90 -28.53
C ASN A 234 -12.93 22.77 -27.81
N GLY A 235 -12.95 22.70 -26.48
CA GLY A 235 -14.17 22.48 -25.70
C GLY A 235 -14.73 21.06 -25.79
N ASP A 236 -13.95 20.11 -26.31
CA ASP A 236 -14.32 18.69 -26.38
C ASP A 236 -14.04 17.99 -25.03
N GLU A 237 -15.04 18.01 -24.15
CA GLU A 237 -14.98 17.33 -22.85
C GLU A 237 -14.79 15.81 -22.99
N SER A 238 -15.33 15.20 -24.05
CA SER A 238 -15.31 13.75 -24.25
C SER A 238 -13.93 13.24 -24.68
N GLY A 239 -13.27 13.97 -25.59
CA GLY A 239 -11.89 13.72 -25.98
C GLY A 239 -10.91 13.97 -24.83
N ALA A 240 -11.15 15.05 -24.05
CA ALA A 240 -10.35 15.35 -22.87
C ALA A 240 -10.45 14.24 -21.82
N LEU A 241 -11.67 13.73 -21.59
CA LEU A 241 -11.93 12.59 -20.71
C LEU A 241 -11.20 11.34 -21.19
N ALA A 242 -11.36 10.95 -22.46
CA ALA A 242 -10.75 9.73 -23.00
C ALA A 242 -9.21 9.75 -22.92
N ALA A 243 -8.60 10.91 -23.16
CA ALA A 243 -7.15 11.07 -23.03
C ALA A 243 -6.70 11.07 -21.56
N TRP A 244 -7.47 11.71 -20.66
CA TRP A 244 -7.20 11.69 -19.22
C TRP A 244 -7.25 10.27 -18.64
N VAL A 245 -8.28 9.50 -18.97
CA VAL A 245 -8.43 8.10 -18.51
C VAL A 245 -7.20 7.26 -18.89
N LYS A 246 -6.65 7.47 -20.09
CA LYS A 246 -5.43 6.78 -20.53
C LYS A 246 -4.18 7.19 -19.74
N ILE A 247 -4.11 8.44 -19.27
CA ILE A 247 -3.03 8.90 -18.39
C ILE A 247 -3.20 8.25 -17.02
N GLU A 248 -4.41 8.26 -16.47
CA GLU A 248 -4.67 7.70 -15.13
C GLU A 248 -4.46 6.18 -15.09
N LYS A 249 -4.94 5.45 -16.09
CA LYS A 249 -4.71 3.99 -16.22
C LYS A 249 -3.27 3.61 -16.52
N SER A 250 -2.44 4.55 -16.99
CA SER A 250 -1.03 4.25 -17.25
C SER A 250 -0.26 3.93 -15.97
N GLY A 251 -0.72 4.42 -14.80
CA GLY A 251 -0.08 4.15 -13.51
C GLY A 251 1.40 4.58 -13.45
N ILE A 252 1.84 5.44 -14.37
CA ILE A 252 3.24 5.80 -14.49
C ILE A 252 3.60 6.76 -13.36
N GLU A 253 4.31 6.24 -12.37
CA GLU A 253 4.82 7.02 -11.24
C GLU A 253 6.20 7.61 -11.56
N GLU A 254 6.55 8.71 -10.87
CA GLU A 254 7.87 9.35 -11.02
C GLU A 254 9.03 8.37 -10.73
N ILE A 255 8.80 7.42 -9.81
CA ILE A 255 9.77 6.41 -9.38
C ILE A 255 10.16 5.48 -10.55
N ALA A 256 9.28 5.31 -11.54
CA ALA A 256 9.55 4.48 -12.72
C ALA A 256 10.64 5.07 -13.64
N PHE A 257 11.00 6.35 -13.47
CA PHE A 257 12.05 7.00 -14.24
C PHE A 257 13.38 7.03 -13.47
N SER A 258 14.31 6.17 -13.90
CA SER A 258 15.68 6.14 -13.36
C SER A 258 16.56 7.25 -13.95
N LEU A 259 16.33 7.64 -15.21
CA LEU A 259 17.12 8.68 -15.87
C LEU A 259 16.65 10.10 -15.48
N PRO A 260 17.56 10.99 -15.01
CA PRO A 260 17.20 12.35 -14.58
C PRO A 260 16.49 13.20 -15.65
N ARG A 261 16.85 13.01 -16.93
CA ARG A 261 16.20 13.70 -18.06
C ARG A 261 14.72 13.34 -18.17
N HIS A 262 14.38 12.05 -18.14
CA HIS A 262 13.01 11.58 -18.22
C HIS A 262 12.19 11.97 -16.99
N ARG A 263 12.81 11.95 -15.80
CA ARG A 263 12.17 12.44 -14.58
C ARG A 263 11.83 13.93 -14.66
N LYS A 264 12.74 14.76 -15.20
CA LYS A 264 12.47 16.19 -15.44
C LYS A 264 11.32 16.38 -16.43
N GLU A 265 11.36 15.68 -17.56
CA GLU A 265 10.30 15.76 -18.58
C GLU A 265 8.93 15.32 -18.03
N TYR A 266 8.89 14.28 -17.18
CA TYR A 266 7.68 13.86 -16.47
C TYR A 266 7.14 14.97 -15.55
N ARG A 267 7.99 15.59 -14.72
CA ARG A 267 7.60 16.70 -13.84
C ARG A 267 7.09 17.92 -14.64
N ASP A 268 7.70 18.21 -15.77
CA ASP A 268 7.28 19.30 -16.65
C ASP A 268 5.88 19.02 -17.24
N ILE A 269 5.58 17.76 -17.60
CA ILE A 269 4.25 17.36 -18.07
C ILE A 269 3.22 17.46 -16.93
N GLN A 270 3.56 16.97 -15.74
CA GLN A 270 2.68 17.03 -14.57
C GLN A 270 2.35 18.46 -14.14
N SER A 271 3.34 19.37 -14.14
CA SER A 271 3.13 20.78 -13.80
C SER A 271 2.18 21.47 -14.79
N ARG A 272 2.29 21.15 -16.09
CA ARG A 272 1.38 21.67 -17.12
C ARG A 272 -0.03 21.13 -16.97
N LEU A 273 -0.20 19.85 -16.61
CA LEU A 273 -1.50 19.27 -16.32
C LEU A 273 -2.13 19.92 -15.08
N ALA A 274 -1.34 20.13 -14.03
CA ALA A 274 -1.78 20.82 -12.81
C ALA A 274 -2.22 22.27 -13.08
N ALA A 275 -1.52 22.99 -13.96
CA ALA A 275 -1.89 24.35 -14.36
C ALA A 275 -3.27 24.43 -15.07
N GLN A 276 -3.70 23.34 -15.72
CA GLN A 276 -5.05 23.23 -16.32
C GLN A 276 -6.09 22.62 -15.35
N GLY A 277 -5.75 22.51 -14.06
CA GLY A 277 -6.56 21.83 -13.05
C GLY A 277 -8.00 22.36 -12.94
N SER A 278 -8.23 23.66 -13.12
CA SER A 278 -9.58 24.26 -13.08
C SER A 278 -10.48 23.78 -14.23
N ARG A 279 -9.92 23.64 -15.45
CA ARG A 279 -10.66 23.15 -16.63
C ARG A 279 -10.81 21.63 -16.63
N LEU A 280 -9.85 20.91 -16.03
CA LEU A 280 -9.91 19.45 -15.89
C LEU A 280 -10.83 18.99 -14.76
N LYS A 281 -11.03 19.81 -13.73
CA LYS A 281 -11.86 19.48 -12.57
C LYS A 281 -13.27 18.96 -12.93
N PRO A 282 -14.09 19.63 -13.77
CA PRO A 282 -15.41 19.11 -14.12
C PRO A 282 -15.36 17.78 -14.89
N VAL A 283 -14.38 17.60 -15.77
CA VAL A 283 -14.18 16.35 -16.53
C VAL A 283 -13.83 15.19 -15.59
N ARG A 284 -12.92 15.43 -14.64
CA ARG A 284 -12.51 14.45 -13.62
C ARG A 284 -13.65 14.09 -12.67
N LEU A 285 -14.46 15.07 -12.26
CA LEU A 285 -15.64 14.82 -11.42
C LEU A 285 -16.65 13.91 -12.13
N LYS A 286 -16.97 14.19 -13.40
CA LYS A 286 -17.86 13.34 -14.21
C LYS A 286 -17.32 11.92 -14.35
N TYR A 287 -16.01 11.75 -14.53
CA TYR A 287 -15.37 10.44 -14.62
C TYR A 287 -15.55 9.62 -13.35
N HIS A 288 -15.02 10.10 -12.22
CA HIS A 288 -15.03 9.35 -10.97
C HIS A 288 -16.44 9.08 -10.46
N TYR A 289 -17.39 9.98 -10.74
CA TYR A 289 -18.79 9.73 -10.42
C TYR A 289 -19.36 8.56 -11.23
N ARG A 290 -19.10 8.51 -12.55
CA ARG A 290 -19.57 7.41 -13.40
C ARG A 290 -18.94 6.08 -13.02
N GLU A 291 -17.63 6.06 -12.77
CA GLU A 291 -16.92 4.85 -12.35
C GLU A 291 -17.39 4.35 -10.98
N ALA A 292 -17.59 5.25 -10.00
CA ALA A 292 -18.10 4.85 -8.68
C ALA A 292 -19.52 4.26 -8.76
N VAL A 293 -20.40 4.84 -9.59
CA VAL A 293 -21.75 4.31 -9.80
C VAL A 293 -21.73 2.97 -10.54
N ALA A 294 -20.91 2.85 -11.60
CA ALA A 294 -20.76 1.61 -12.35
C ALA A 294 -20.15 0.50 -11.49
N GLY A 295 -19.13 0.80 -10.69
CA GLY A 295 -18.50 -0.12 -9.77
C GLY A 295 -19.46 -0.59 -8.68
N LEU A 296 -20.30 0.30 -8.13
CA LEU A 296 -21.34 -0.09 -7.16
C LEU A 296 -22.39 -1.01 -7.79
N ALA A 297 -22.80 -0.75 -9.04
CA ALA A 297 -23.72 -1.61 -9.76
C ALA A 297 -23.10 -2.98 -10.07
N GLY A 298 -21.82 -3.01 -10.48
CA GLY A 298 -21.06 -4.26 -10.67
C GLY A 298 -20.96 -5.05 -9.37
N MET A 299 -20.63 -4.39 -8.26
CA MET A 299 -20.54 -5.00 -6.94
C MET A 299 -21.87 -5.64 -6.50
N GLN A 300 -23.00 -4.98 -6.76
CA GLN A 300 -24.32 -5.55 -6.51
C GLN A 300 -24.56 -6.80 -7.37
N ALA A 301 -24.21 -6.76 -8.65
CA ALA A 301 -24.34 -7.91 -9.54
C ALA A 301 -23.47 -9.10 -9.11
N SER A 302 -22.21 -8.88 -8.75
CA SER A 302 -21.30 -9.92 -8.25
C SER A 302 -21.78 -10.49 -6.91
N PHE A 303 -22.34 -9.64 -6.04
CA PHE A 303 -22.96 -10.09 -4.78
C PHE A 303 -24.19 -10.99 -5.03
N ASP A 304 -25.01 -10.65 -6.01
CA ASP A 304 -26.21 -11.42 -6.37
C ASP A 304 -25.86 -12.74 -7.08
N SER A 305 -24.74 -12.79 -7.82
CA SER A 305 -24.22 -14.01 -8.45
C SER A 305 -23.40 -14.91 -7.51
N GLY A 306 -23.08 -14.44 -6.31
CA GLY A 306 -22.25 -15.17 -5.34
C GLY A 306 -20.74 -15.07 -5.59
N ASP A 307 -20.28 -14.19 -6.49
CA ASP A 307 -18.85 -13.89 -6.66
C ASP A 307 -18.42 -12.78 -5.68
N TYR A 308 -18.23 -13.16 -4.42
CA TYR A 308 -17.88 -12.19 -3.38
C TYR A 308 -16.46 -11.65 -3.51
N ARG A 309 -15.57 -12.38 -4.21
CA ARG A 309 -14.21 -11.92 -4.46
C ARG A 309 -14.22 -10.73 -5.43
N GLU A 310 -14.94 -10.86 -6.54
CA GLU A 310 -15.10 -9.76 -7.49
C GLU A 310 -15.80 -8.56 -6.83
N ALA A 311 -16.81 -8.81 -5.97
CA ALA A 311 -17.47 -7.75 -5.21
C ALA A 311 -16.50 -6.99 -4.27
N GLU A 312 -15.56 -7.69 -3.62
CA GLU A 312 -14.53 -7.07 -2.78
C GLU A 312 -13.52 -6.26 -3.61
N GLU A 313 -13.04 -6.79 -4.73
CA GLU A 313 -12.13 -6.08 -5.64
C GLU A 313 -12.78 -4.78 -6.18
N LEU A 314 -14.05 -4.85 -6.59
CA LEU A 314 -14.82 -3.68 -7.04
C LEU A 314 -15.03 -2.65 -5.92
N SER A 315 -15.17 -3.10 -4.66
CA SER A 315 -15.35 -2.19 -3.53
C SER A 315 -14.14 -1.26 -3.32
N LEU A 316 -12.92 -1.77 -3.53
CA LEU A 316 -11.69 -0.99 -3.43
C LEU A 316 -11.64 0.12 -4.48
N ALA A 317 -12.05 -0.20 -5.72
CA ALA A 317 -12.14 0.78 -6.80
C ALA A 317 -13.16 1.88 -6.49
N VAL A 318 -14.36 1.52 -5.99
CA VAL A 318 -15.40 2.49 -5.62
C VAL A 318 -14.95 3.39 -4.45
N PHE A 319 -14.24 2.84 -3.45
CA PHE A 319 -13.69 3.66 -2.37
C PHE A 319 -12.62 4.64 -2.86
N ALA A 320 -11.77 4.23 -3.82
CA ALA A 320 -10.78 5.11 -4.42
C ALA A 320 -11.44 6.27 -5.18
N ASP A 321 -12.45 5.99 -6.02
CA ASP A 321 -13.14 7.01 -6.81
C ASP A 321 -13.97 7.96 -5.93
N THR A 322 -14.65 7.46 -4.90
CA THR A 322 -15.36 8.32 -3.94
C THR A 322 -14.41 9.21 -3.12
N GLY A 323 -13.22 8.71 -2.79
CA GLY A 323 -12.15 9.52 -2.19
C GLY A 323 -11.70 10.66 -3.10
N LYS A 324 -11.47 10.37 -4.38
CA LYS A 324 -11.10 11.37 -5.40
C LYS A 324 -12.20 12.41 -5.60
N LEU A 325 -13.47 12.01 -5.61
CA LEU A 325 -14.61 12.94 -5.72
C LEU A 325 -14.63 13.95 -4.56
N LYS A 326 -14.48 13.46 -3.32
CA LYS A 326 -14.45 14.31 -2.12
C LYS A 326 -13.26 15.29 -2.14
N ALA A 327 -12.09 14.84 -2.59
CA ALA A 327 -10.91 15.68 -2.72
C ALA A 327 -11.04 16.75 -3.82
N LEU A 328 -11.75 16.44 -4.90
CA LEU A 328 -11.92 17.35 -6.04
C LEU A 328 -12.96 18.44 -5.78
N SER A 329 -14.07 18.15 -5.09
CA SER A 329 -15.12 19.13 -4.81
C SER A 329 -15.87 18.86 -3.51
N ALA A 330 -15.99 19.89 -2.67
CA ALA A 330 -16.82 19.85 -1.47
C ALA A 330 -18.31 19.64 -1.77
N GLU A 331 -18.79 20.11 -2.94
CA GLU A 331 -20.19 19.93 -3.37
C GLU A 331 -20.56 18.46 -3.61
N TYR A 332 -19.59 17.64 -4.00
CA TYR A 332 -19.78 16.20 -4.22
C TYR A 332 -19.53 15.37 -2.96
N ALA A 333 -19.09 15.97 -1.85
CA ALA A 333 -18.89 15.28 -0.58
C ALA A 333 -20.12 14.53 -0.03
N PRO A 334 -21.37 15.06 -0.09
CA PRO A 334 -22.55 14.30 0.35
C PRO A 334 -22.82 13.10 -0.56
N VAL A 335 -22.70 13.26 -1.88
CA VAL A 335 -22.91 12.17 -2.85
C VAL A 335 -21.84 11.08 -2.70
N ALA A 336 -20.58 11.46 -2.52
CA ALA A 336 -19.48 10.54 -2.28
C ALA A 336 -19.66 9.78 -0.95
N SER A 337 -20.13 10.47 0.10
CA SER A 337 -20.44 9.85 1.39
C SER A 337 -21.57 8.82 1.28
N GLU A 338 -22.62 9.11 0.50
CA GLU A 338 -23.72 8.18 0.26
C GLU A 338 -23.27 6.93 -0.51
N LEU A 339 -22.50 7.11 -1.59
CA LEU A 339 -21.93 5.99 -2.35
C LEU A 339 -21.05 5.12 -1.46
N ARG A 340 -20.17 5.76 -0.66
CA ARG A 340 -19.28 5.08 0.28
C ARG A 340 -20.06 4.30 1.35
N ARG A 341 -21.17 4.85 1.86
CA ARG A 341 -22.05 4.18 2.82
C ARG A 341 -22.66 2.91 2.22
N ARG A 342 -23.18 2.98 0.99
CA ARG A 342 -23.76 1.82 0.29
C ARG A 342 -22.71 0.75 -0.02
N THR A 343 -21.53 1.14 -0.47
CA THR A 343 -20.40 0.21 -0.66
C THR A 343 -20.03 -0.48 0.64
N ALA A 344 -19.90 0.26 1.75
CA ALA A 344 -19.58 -0.31 3.06
C ALA A 344 -20.68 -1.22 3.61
N GLU A 345 -21.95 -0.97 3.28
CA GLU A 345 -23.05 -1.89 3.57
C GLU A 345 -22.91 -3.19 2.78
N LEU A 346 -22.66 -3.12 1.47
CA LEU A 346 -22.47 -4.32 0.66
C LEU A 346 -21.22 -5.12 1.05
N VAL A 347 -20.11 -4.47 1.43
CA VAL A 347 -18.90 -5.16 1.94
C VAL A 347 -19.21 -5.90 3.25
N ARG A 348 -20.02 -5.31 4.13
CA ARG A 348 -20.45 -5.99 5.37
C ARG A 348 -21.29 -7.22 5.05
N ARG A 349 -22.20 -7.11 4.08
CA ARG A 349 -23.05 -8.22 3.63
C ARG A 349 -22.25 -9.33 2.95
N THR A 350 -21.31 -9.00 2.06
CA THR A 350 -20.40 -10.01 1.47
C THR A 350 -19.62 -10.76 2.55
N ALA A 351 -19.07 -10.05 3.55
CA ALA A 351 -18.33 -10.69 4.64
C ALA A 351 -19.21 -11.66 5.44
N ILE A 352 -20.46 -11.28 5.75
CA ILE A 352 -21.43 -12.15 6.43
C ILE A 352 -21.72 -13.40 5.59
N ARG A 353 -21.91 -13.26 4.27
CA ARG A 353 -22.15 -14.39 3.37
C ARG A 353 -20.95 -15.32 3.22
N VAL A 354 -19.74 -14.79 3.11
CA VAL A 354 -18.50 -15.60 3.05
C VAL A 354 -18.31 -16.38 4.36
N GLU A 355 -18.55 -15.75 5.51
CA GLU A 355 -18.48 -16.42 6.81
C GLU A 355 -19.54 -17.53 6.93
N PHE A 356 -20.76 -17.26 6.45
CA PHE A 356 -21.84 -18.25 6.44
C PHE A 356 -21.49 -19.45 5.54
N GLU A 357 -20.98 -19.21 4.33
CA GLU A 357 -20.57 -20.28 3.41
C GLU A 357 -19.39 -21.10 3.95
N GLY A 358 -18.47 -20.48 4.68
CA GLY A 358 -17.40 -21.16 5.39
C GLY A 358 -17.88 -22.17 6.44
N LYS A 359 -19.06 -21.94 7.03
CA LYS A 359 -19.66 -22.82 8.05
C LYS A 359 -20.39 -24.04 7.46
N LYS A 360 -20.70 -24.04 6.16
CA LYS A 360 -21.34 -25.15 5.41
C LYS A 360 -22.44 -25.90 6.20
N PRO A 361 -23.53 -25.24 6.64
CA PRO A 361 -24.64 -25.94 7.28
C PRO A 361 -25.22 -26.99 6.33
N SER A 362 -25.19 -28.27 6.73
CA SER A 362 -25.62 -29.39 5.89
C SER A 362 -27.12 -29.59 5.99
N VAL A 363 -27.87 -29.11 5.00
CA VAL A 363 -29.31 -29.37 4.89
C VAL A 363 -29.51 -30.74 4.24
N LYS A 364 -29.87 -31.75 5.04
CA LYS A 364 -30.03 -33.15 4.60
C LYS A 364 -31.41 -33.47 4.05
N GLY A 365 -32.43 -32.67 4.36
CA GLY A 365 -33.77 -32.88 3.86
C GLY A 365 -34.77 -31.84 4.35
N ILE A 366 -35.83 -31.64 3.56
CA ILE A 366 -36.94 -30.75 3.90
C ILE A 366 -38.24 -31.58 3.87
N LEU A 367 -39.06 -31.44 4.90
CA LEU A 367 -40.41 -32.00 4.98
C LEU A 367 -41.40 -30.84 5.02
N VAL A 368 -42.19 -30.68 3.96
CA VAL A 368 -43.27 -29.68 3.89
C VAL A 368 -44.61 -30.42 3.89
N GLY A 369 -45.34 -30.37 5.00
CA GLY A 369 -46.66 -31.01 5.12
C GLY A 369 -47.44 -30.52 6.34
N GLY A 370 -48.76 -30.31 6.19
CA GLY A 370 -49.66 -30.01 7.32
C GLY A 370 -49.50 -28.63 7.98
N GLY A 371 -48.99 -27.62 7.25
CA GLY A 371 -48.93 -26.23 7.72
C GLY A 371 -47.69 -25.85 8.53
N ARG A 372 -46.70 -26.73 8.71
CA ARG A 372 -45.39 -26.40 9.29
C ARG A 372 -44.27 -27.10 8.50
N GLY A 373 -43.35 -26.33 7.94
CA GLY A 373 -42.14 -26.87 7.31
C GLY A 373 -41.12 -27.31 8.36
N LEU A 374 -40.48 -28.45 8.14
CA LEU A 374 -39.40 -28.98 8.97
C LEU A 374 -38.15 -29.15 8.08
N ALA A 375 -37.01 -28.63 8.51
CA ALA A 375 -35.73 -28.83 7.83
C ALA A 375 -34.80 -29.67 8.73
N VAL A 376 -34.10 -30.64 8.15
CA VAL A 376 -33.05 -31.40 8.85
C VAL A 376 -31.71 -30.74 8.52
N VAL A 377 -31.17 -30.01 9.49
CA VAL A 377 -29.90 -29.26 9.35
C VAL A 377 -28.89 -29.87 10.32
N ASP A 378 -27.73 -30.29 9.82
CA ASP A 378 -26.67 -30.97 10.60
C ASP A 378 -27.18 -32.18 11.40
N GLY A 379 -28.18 -32.88 10.86
CA GLY A 379 -28.80 -34.05 11.48
C GLY A 379 -29.83 -33.73 12.57
N LYS A 380 -30.14 -32.45 12.83
CA LYS A 380 -31.19 -32.03 13.77
C LYS A 380 -32.43 -31.54 13.03
N PRO A 381 -33.65 -31.97 13.41
CA PRO A 381 -34.88 -31.41 12.88
C PRO A 381 -35.13 -30.02 13.48
N LEU A 382 -35.30 -29.01 12.62
CA LEU A 382 -35.56 -27.62 12.99
C LEU A 382 -36.86 -27.12 12.36
N ARG A 383 -37.56 -26.25 13.08
CA ARG A 383 -38.75 -25.52 12.62
C ARG A 383 -38.43 -24.03 12.45
N PRO A 384 -39.20 -23.30 11.63
CA PRO A 384 -39.14 -21.84 11.60
C PRO A 384 -39.22 -21.24 13.01
N GLY A 385 -38.25 -20.41 13.37
CA GLY A 385 -38.06 -19.84 14.70
C GLY A 385 -37.03 -20.56 15.58
N ASP A 386 -36.61 -21.78 15.22
CA ASP A 386 -35.58 -22.50 15.97
C ASP A 386 -34.17 -22.00 15.59
N SER A 387 -33.29 -21.91 16.57
CA SER A 387 -31.87 -21.58 16.37
C SER A 387 -31.00 -22.83 16.39
N ILE A 388 -30.01 -22.89 15.49
CA ILE A 388 -28.97 -23.90 15.48
C ILE A 388 -27.61 -23.21 15.45
N SER A 389 -26.80 -23.46 16.49
CA SER A 389 -25.52 -22.79 16.70
C SER A 389 -25.68 -21.25 16.70
N GLU A 390 -25.38 -20.58 15.59
CA GLU A 390 -25.49 -19.13 15.43
C GLU A 390 -26.52 -18.71 14.36
N PHE A 391 -27.24 -19.67 13.77
CA PHE A 391 -28.21 -19.44 12.70
C PHE A 391 -29.62 -19.52 13.25
N LEU A 392 -30.48 -18.59 12.85
CA LEU A 392 -31.91 -18.67 13.12
C LEU A 392 -32.63 -19.14 11.86
N LEU A 393 -33.44 -20.19 11.95
CA LEU A 393 -34.20 -20.67 10.81
C LEU A 393 -35.44 -19.79 10.62
N LEU A 394 -35.50 -19.01 9.53
CA LEU A 394 -36.63 -18.10 9.26
C LEU A 394 -37.76 -18.79 8.51
N GLU A 395 -37.43 -19.50 7.44
CA GLU A 395 -38.42 -20.05 6.52
C GLU A 395 -37.94 -21.39 5.96
N VAL A 396 -38.87 -22.33 5.83
CA VAL A 396 -38.65 -23.63 5.20
C VAL A 396 -39.62 -23.74 4.04
N ALA A 397 -39.09 -23.70 2.81
CA ALA A 397 -39.85 -23.92 1.58
C ALA A 397 -39.41 -25.23 0.92
N SER A 398 -40.15 -25.69 -0.09
CA SER A 398 -39.93 -27.00 -0.72
C SER A 398 -38.57 -27.14 -1.43
N ASP A 399 -37.98 -26.04 -1.87
CA ASP A 399 -36.73 -25.98 -2.66
C ASP A 399 -35.56 -25.32 -1.90
N ARG A 400 -35.85 -24.63 -0.79
CA ARG A 400 -34.87 -23.79 -0.09
C ARG A 400 -35.20 -23.64 1.39
N VAL A 401 -34.16 -23.34 2.16
CA VAL A 401 -34.25 -22.97 3.58
C VAL A 401 -33.66 -21.57 3.74
N LYS A 402 -34.35 -20.65 4.42
CA LYS A 402 -33.81 -19.31 4.73
C LYS A 402 -33.31 -19.27 6.15
N PHE A 403 -32.04 -18.95 6.32
CA PHE A 403 -31.43 -18.68 7.63
C PHE A 403 -31.27 -17.17 7.82
N GLU A 404 -31.46 -16.69 9.04
CA GLU A 404 -30.93 -15.41 9.48
C GLU A 404 -29.56 -15.65 10.13
N TYR A 405 -28.57 -14.91 9.65
CA TYR A 405 -27.23 -14.92 10.20
C TYR A 405 -26.72 -13.49 10.33
N LYS A 406 -26.41 -13.05 11.56
CA LYS A 406 -25.97 -11.68 11.88
C LYS A 406 -26.86 -10.58 11.28
N GLY A 407 -28.18 -10.81 11.23
CA GLY A 407 -29.17 -9.87 10.68
C GLY A 407 -29.33 -9.92 9.16
N GLU A 408 -28.65 -10.81 8.45
CA GLU A 408 -28.85 -11.05 7.01
C GLU A 408 -29.64 -12.35 6.75
N ALA A 409 -30.66 -12.26 5.90
CA ALA A 409 -31.43 -13.41 5.46
C ALA A 409 -30.74 -14.09 4.26
N ILE A 410 -30.27 -15.32 4.47
CA ILE A 410 -29.49 -16.10 3.51
C ILE A 410 -30.30 -17.33 3.08
N PRO A 411 -30.68 -17.43 1.79
CA PRO A 411 -31.32 -18.63 1.25
C PRO A 411 -30.27 -19.72 0.95
N VAL A 412 -30.47 -20.91 1.50
CA VAL A 412 -29.71 -22.13 1.19
C VAL A 412 -30.58 -23.07 0.40
N TYR A 413 -30.13 -23.42 -0.81
CA TYR A 413 -30.81 -24.38 -1.67
C TYR A 413 -30.37 -25.80 -1.33
N LEU A 414 -31.28 -26.76 -1.46
CA LEU A 414 -30.94 -28.17 -1.31
C LEU A 414 -29.99 -28.62 -2.43
N THR A 415 -28.73 -28.92 -2.09
CA THR A 415 -27.82 -29.63 -2.98
C THR A 415 -28.14 -31.12 -2.94
N GLY A 416 -29.13 -31.51 -3.71
CA GLY A 416 -29.55 -32.91 -3.86
C GLY A 416 -30.59 -32.98 -4.96
N GLY A 417 -30.20 -33.55 -6.10
CA GLY A 417 -31.14 -33.89 -7.14
C GLY A 417 -32.30 -34.67 -6.53
N ARG A 418 -33.51 -34.43 -7.04
CA ARG A 418 -34.56 -35.44 -6.96
C ARG A 418 -33.99 -36.70 -7.62
N ASP A 419 -33.49 -37.63 -6.81
CA ASP A 419 -33.54 -39.02 -7.19
C ASP A 419 -35.03 -39.35 -7.26
N ASN A 420 -35.57 -39.31 -8.47
CA ASN A 420 -36.85 -39.92 -8.76
C ASN A 420 -36.69 -41.42 -8.50
N ASN A 421 -37.11 -41.88 -7.33
CA ASN A 421 -37.72 -43.20 -7.13
C ASN A 421 -38.58 -43.22 -5.88
#